data_AF-A0A4R9AM10-F1
#
_entry.id   AF-A0A4R9AM10-F1
#
_cell.length_a   1.000
_cell.length_b   1.000
_cell.length_c   1.000
_cell.angle_alpha   90.00
_cell.angle_beta   90.00
_cell.angle_gamma   90.00
#
_symmetry.space_group_name_H-M   'P 1'
#
loop_
_entity.id
_entity.type
_entity.pdbx_description
1 polymer ?
#
loop_
_entity_poly.entity_id
_entity_poly.type
_entity_poly.pdbx_seq_one_letter_code
_entity_poly.pdbx_strand_id
1 'polypeptide(L)'
;MPSGQFMARAMYRDWDGQGRHVQATSNTAKAAERALKGKLVIAAVTPHLFRRTVATAVNDNANVELAAELLGHTDTKITVQHYIRRSEVVNPATAELLDKAFARDEE
;
A
#
# COMPACT_ATOMS: atom_id res chain seq x y z
N MET A 1 -41.90 0.74 -11.95
CA MET A 1 -41.02 0.17 -12.99
C MET A 1 -41.01 -1.35 -12.80
N PRO A 2 -41.38 -2.17 -13.79
CA PRO A 2 -41.43 -3.61 -13.63
C PRO A 2 -40.16 -4.25 -14.19
N SER A 3 -39.10 -4.27 -13.40
CA SER A 3 -38.01 -5.23 -13.56
C SER A 3 -37.52 -5.56 -12.15
N GLY A 4 -37.36 -6.85 -11.82
CA GLY A 4 -36.98 -7.33 -10.49
C GLY A 4 -35.54 -6.98 -10.08
N GLN A 5 -35.03 -5.83 -10.50
CA GLN A 5 -33.72 -5.31 -10.16
C GLN A 5 -33.83 -4.15 -9.17
N PHE A 6 -33.13 -4.31 -8.06
CA PHE A 6 -32.95 -3.32 -7.02
C PHE A 6 -31.73 -2.45 -7.35
N MET A 7 -31.81 -1.15 -7.05
CA MET A 7 -30.72 -0.20 -7.24
C MET A 7 -30.34 0.42 -5.91
N ALA A 8 -29.05 0.37 -5.57
CA ALA A 8 -28.46 1.10 -4.46
C ALA A 8 -27.65 2.27 -5.02
N ARG A 9 -27.74 3.44 -4.36
CA ARG A 9 -27.08 4.69 -4.76
C ARG A 9 -26.52 5.40 -3.54
N ALA A 10 -25.34 6.00 -3.68
CA ALA A 10 -24.70 6.83 -2.66
C ALA A 10 -23.93 7.97 -3.32
N MET A 11 -23.81 9.08 -2.60
CA MET A 11 -22.83 10.12 -2.91
C MET A 11 -21.51 9.74 -2.24
N TYR A 12 -20.43 9.70 -3.02
CA TYR A 12 -19.08 9.47 -2.53
C TYR A 12 -18.24 10.70 -2.78
N ARG A 13 -17.52 11.17 -1.77
CA ARG A 13 -16.55 12.24 -1.94
C ARG A 13 -15.20 11.61 -2.20
N ASP A 14 -14.64 11.92 -3.36
CA ASP A 14 -13.36 11.38 -3.80
C ASP A 14 -12.21 12.15 -3.14
N TRP A 15 -10.97 11.66 -3.30
CA TRP A 15 -9.77 12.27 -2.69
C TRP A 15 -9.47 13.68 -3.25
N ASP A 16 -9.96 13.98 -4.45
CA ASP A 16 -9.92 15.30 -5.09
C ASP A 16 -10.96 16.29 -4.50
N GLY A 17 -11.77 15.84 -3.54
CA GLY A 17 -12.81 16.63 -2.87
C GLY A 17 -14.12 16.74 -3.63
N GLN A 18 -14.24 16.18 -4.84
CA GLN A 18 -15.47 16.21 -5.64
C GLN A 18 -16.46 15.12 -5.21
N GLY A 19 -17.74 15.49 -5.12
CA GLY A 19 -18.82 14.53 -4.88
C GLY A 19 -19.23 13.82 -6.17
N ARG A 20 -19.15 12.49 -6.19
CA ARG A 20 -19.55 11.63 -7.31
C ARG A 20 -20.75 10.78 -6.91
N HIS A 21 -21.73 10.67 -7.79
CA HIS A 21 -22.83 9.71 -7.64
C HIS A 21 -22.35 8.31 -8.03
N VAL A 22 -22.43 7.38 -7.09
CA VAL A 22 -22.11 5.97 -7.32
C VAL A 22 -23.40 5.16 -7.20
N GLN A 23 -23.62 4.26 -8.16
CA GLN A 23 -24.79 3.38 -8.18
C GLN A 23 -24.43 1.95 -8.56
N ALA A 24 -25.19 1.00 -8.04
CA ALA A 24 -25.12 -0.40 -8.41
C ALA A 24 -26.53 -1.01 -8.45
N THR A 25 -26.76 -1.90 -9.42
CA THR A 25 -28.01 -2.63 -9.59
C THR A 25 -27.78 -4.13 -9.36
N SER A 26 -28.78 -4.83 -8.82
CA SER A 26 -28.76 -6.28 -8.67
C SER A 26 -30.17 -6.84 -8.52
N ASN A 27 -30.33 -8.17 -8.52
CA ASN A 27 -31.63 -8.84 -8.42
C ASN A 27 -32.21 -8.82 -6.99
N THR A 28 -31.44 -8.40 -5.98
CA THR A 28 -31.92 -8.21 -4.61
C THR A 28 -31.37 -6.92 -4.00
N ALA A 29 -32.09 -6.34 -3.04
CA ALA A 29 -31.67 -5.12 -2.34
C ALA A 29 -30.29 -5.26 -1.67
N LYS A 30 -30.07 -6.36 -0.92
CA LYS A 30 -28.78 -6.63 -0.26
C LYS A 30 -27.64 -6.81 -1.26
N ALA A 31 -27.89 -7.45 -2.41
CA ALA A 31 -26.86 -7.63 -3.42
C ALA A 31 -26.50 -6.30 -4.10
N ALA A 32 -27.49 -5.43 -4.37
CA ALA A 32 -27.26 -4.09 -4.90
C ALA A 32 -26.44 -3.23 -3.91
N GLU A 33 -26.76 -3.31 -2.61
CA GLU A 33 -26.02 -2.61 -1.55
C GLU A 33 -24.56 -3.11 -1.44
N ARG A 34 -24.34 -4.43 -1.46
CA ARG A 34 -22.99 -5.02 -1.41
C ARG A 34 -22.16 -4.63 -2.63
N ALA A 35 -22.77 -4.65 -3.81
CA ALA A 35 -22.12 -4.22 -5.05
C ALA A 35 -21.77 -2.73 -5.02
N LEU A 36 -22.66 -1.88 -4.48
CA LEU A 36 -22.38 -0.46 -4.28
C LEU A 36 -21.20 -0.27 -3.32
N LYS A 37 -21.21 -0.94 -2.16
CA LYS A 37 -20.09 -0.91 -1.20
C LYS A 37 -18.77 -1.30 -1.86
N GLY A 38 -18.75 -2.36 -2.68
CA GLY A 38 -17.56 -2.77 -3.43
C GLY A 38 -17.02 -1.69 -4.37
N LYS A 39 -17.88 -0.93 -5.05
CA LYS A 39 -17.48 0.22 -5.89
C LYS A 39 -16.92 1.41 -5.09
N LEU A 40 -17.30 1.53 -3.82
CA LEU A 40 -16.89 2.61 -2.93
C LEU A 40 -15.58 2.31 -2.19
N VAL A 41 -15.17 1.04 -2.11
CA VAL A 41 -13.87 0.70 -1.52
C VAL A 41 -12.78 1.14 -2.48
N ILE A 42 -11.83 1.94 -2.00
CA ILE A 42 -10.51 2.04 -2.62
C ILE A 42 -9.84 0.68 -2.40
N ALA A 43 -10.16 -0.30 -3.23
CA ALA A 43 -9.81 -1.71 -3.02
C ALA A 43 -8.31 -1.94 -2.84
N ALA A 44 -7.48 -1.01 -3.31
CA ALA A 44 -6.03 -1.06 -3.21
C ALA A 44 -5.47 -0.55 -1.86
N VAL A 45 -6.18 0.28 -1.10
CA VAL A 45 -5.62 0.92 0.10
C VAL A 45 -6.20 0.31 1.36
N THR A 46 -5.37 -0.45 2.07
CA THR A 46 -5.68 -0.98 3.40
C THR A 46 -4.97 -0.17 4.48
N PRO A 47 -5.48 -0.13 5.72
CA PRO A 47 -4.75 0.48 6.84
C PRO A 47 -3.35 -0.12 7.06
N HIS A 48 -3.14 -1.38 6.70
CA HIS A 48 -1.83 -2.01 6.75
C HIS A 48 -0.90 -1.45 5.67
N LEU A 49 -1.39 -1.29 4.44
CA LEU A 49 -0.62 -0.66 3.36
C LEU A 49 -0.20 0.76 3.74
N PHE A 50 -1.10 1.54 4.34
CA PHE A 50 -0.76 2.90 4.80
C PHE A 50 0.42 2.89 5.78
N ARG A 51 0.40 2.00 6.78
CA ARG A 51 1.52 1.82 7.71
C ARG A 51 2.82 1.47 6.99
N ARG A 52 2.77 0.58 5.99
CA ARG A 52 3.96 0.23 5.19
C ARG A 52 4.51 1.42 4.42
N THR A 53 3.64 2.18 3.76
CA THR A 53 4.02 3.34 2.94
C THR A 53 4.71 4.41 3.79
N VAL A 54 4.10 4.79 4.92
CA VAL A 54 4.68 5.85 5.77
C VAL A 54 5.97 5.38 6.44
N ALA A 55 6.02 4.15 6.94
CA ALA A 55 7.24 3.62 7.56
C ALA A 55 8.41 3.50 6.59
N THR A 56 8.14 3.08 5.34
CA THR A 56 9.16 3.05 4.28
C THR A 56 9.68 4.46 3.99
N ALA A 57 8.79 5.44 3.83
CA ALA A 57 9.21 6.81 3.58
C ALA A 57 10.08 7.39 4.71
N VAL A 58 9.74 7.12 5.97
CA VAL A 58 10.57 7.56 7.12
C VAL A 58 11.93 6.86 7.13
N ASN A 59 11.96 5.55 6.89
CA ASN A 59 13.22 4.80 6.81
C ASN A 59 14.15 5.33 5.72
N ASP A 60 13.60 5.60 4.54
CA ASP A 60 14.38 6.04 3.37
C ASP A 60 14.95 7.45 3.54
N ASN A 61 14.33 8.29 4.38
CA ASN A 61 14.76 9.68 4.62
C ASN A 61 15.47 9.88 5.96
N ALA A 62 15.44 8.89 6.86
CA ALA A 62 16.04 8.98 8.19
C ALA A 62 16.65 7.64 8.62
N ASN A 63 15.90 6.79 9.32
CA ASN A 63 16.36 5.49 9.79
C ASN A 63 15.19 4.58 10.24
N VAL A 64 15.52 3.33 10.53
CA VAL A 64 14.57 2.29 10.94
C VAL A 64 14.02 2.51 12.36
N GLU A 65 14.81 3.10 13.25
CA GLU A 65 14.43 3.36 14.63
C GLU A 65 13.26 4.33 14.71
N LEU A 66 13.32 5.44 13.98
CA LEU A 66 12.23 6.42 13.88
C LEU A 66 10.99 5.83 13.20
N ALA A 67 11.18 4.97 12.21
CA ALA A 67 10.06 4.26 11.59
C ALA A 67 9.39 3.27 12.57
N ALA A 68 10.15 2.63 13.46
CA ALA A 68 9.62 1.75 14.49
C ALA A 68 8.89 2.53 15.59
N GLU A 69 9.45 3.66 16.05
CA GLU A 69 8.80 4.57 16.99
C GLU A 69 7.46 5.09 16.46
N LEU A 70 7.44 5.54 15.20
CA LEU A 70 6.21 5.98 14.53
C LEU A 70 5.09 4.93 14.56
N LEU A 71 5.45 3.65 14.40
CA LEU A 71 4.49 2.55 14.41
C LEU A 71 4.19 2.01 15.83
N GLY A 72 4.90 2.49 16.85
CA GLY A 72 4.79 2.02 18.22
C GLY A 72 5.37 0.62 18.43
N HIS A 73 6.40 0.24 17.67
CA HIS A 73 7.07 -1.05 17.83
C HIS A 73 8.27 -0.96 18.77
N THR A 74 8.32 -1.86 19.75
CA THR A 74 9.46 -1.98 20.68
C THR A 74 10.70 -2.58 20.01
N ASP A 75 10.51 -3.50 19.05
CA ASP A 75 11.59 -4.14 18.30
C ASP A 75 11.58 -3.69 16.84
N THR A 76 12.68 -3.09 16.40
CA THR A 76 12.87 -2.61 15.02
C THR A 76 12.79 -3.74 13.99
N LYS A 77 13.10 -4.99 14.37
CA LYS A 77 13.02 -6.16 13.48
C LYS A 77 11.64 -6.35 12.89
N ILE A 78 10.59 -6.12 13.67
CA ILE A 78 9.19 -6.24 13.21
C ILE A 78 8.91 -5.20 12.12
N THR A 79 9.43 -3.98 12.28
CA THR A 79 9.31 -2.90 11.28
C THR A 79 10.03 -3.25 9.98
N VAL A 80 11.28 -3.73 10.06
CA VAL A 80 12.06 -4.14 8.88
C VAL A 80 11.37 -5.28 8.14
N GLN A 81 10.90 -6.29 8.87
CA GLN A 81 10.36 -7.50 8.27
C GLN A 81 9.00 -7.29 7.60
N HIS A 82 8.13 -6.49 8.20
CA HIS A 82 6.72 -6.41 7.79
C HIS A 82 6.30 -5.07 7.20
N TYR A 83 6.99 -3.98 7.56
CA TYR A 83 6.53 -2.63 7.24
C TYR A 83 7.40 -1.92 6.21
N ILE A 84 8.72 -2.09 6.27
CA ILE A 84 9.64 -1.49 5.29
C ILE A 84 9.61 -2.28 3.97
N ARG A 85 9.61 -1.57 2.84
CA ARG A 85 9.78 -2.17 1.52
C ARG A 85 11.22 -2.68 1.38
N ARG A 86 11.41 -3.93 0.97
CA ARG A 86 12.74 -4.42 0.60
C ARG A 86 13.20 -3.72 -0.68
N SER A 87 14.38 -3.11 -0.64
CA SER A 87 15.08 -2.72 -1.87
C SER A 87 15.60 -3.98 -2.55
N GLU A 88 15.18 -4.21 -3.80
CA GLU A 88 15.75 -5.24 -4.66
C GLU A 88 16.97 -4.72 -5.44
N VAL A 89 17.19 -3.39 -5.40
CA VAL A 89 18.33 -2.75 -6.05
C VAL A 89 19.50 -2.75 -5.08
N VAL A 90 20.57 -3.43 -5.46
CA VAL A 90 21.86 -3.39 -4.77
C VAL A 90 22.68 -2.24 -5.34
N ASN A 91 23.43 -1.55 -4.47
CA ASN A 91 24.31 -0.47 -4.92
C ASN A 91 25.43 -1.05 -5.83
N PRO A 92 25.60 -0.56 -7.07
CA PRO A 92 26.66 -1.06 -7.97
C PRO A 92 28.07 -0.92 -7.38
N ALA A 93 28.30 0.02 -6.46
CA ALA A 93 29.57 0.13 -5.74
C ALA A 93 29.93 -1.15 -4.97
N THR A 94 28.93 -1.96 -4.59
CA THR A 94 29.18 -3.28 -3.98
C THR A 94 29.91 -4.22 -4.93
N ALA A 95 29.57 -4.21 -6.23
CA ALA A 95 30.29 -5.02 -7.22
C ALA A 95 31.72 -4.50 -7.42
N GLU A 96 31.90 -3.18 -7.55
CA GLU A 96 33.23 -2.57 -7.70
C GLU A 96 34.17 -2.87 -6.53
N LEU A 97 33.64 -2.91 -5.31
CA LEU A 97 34.42 -3.28 -4.12
C LEU A 97 34.86 -4.75 -4.16
N LEU A 98 34.00 -5.65 -4.64
CA LEU A 98 34.33 -7.06 -4.79
C LEU A 98 35.39 -7.25 -5.89
N ASP A 99 35.23 -6.58 -7.03
CA ASP A 99 36.20 -6.63 -8.12
C ASP A 99 37.58 -6.15 -7.65
N LYS A 100 37.65 -5.07 -6.87
CA LYS A 100 38.92 -4.60 -6.27
C LYS A 100 39.51 -5.58 -5.27
N ALA A 101 38.68 -6.24 -4.47
CA ALA A 101 39.15 -7.17 -3.45
C ALA A 101 39.64 -8.51 -4.03
N PHE A 102 39.15 -8.90 -5.20
CA PHE A 102 39.41 -10.20 -5.81
C PHE A 102 40.00 -10.13 -7.23
N ALA A 103 40.41 -8.96 -7.71
CA ALA A 103 41.19 -8.84 -8.93
C ALA A 103 42.44 -9.71 -8.78
N ARG A 104 42.54 -10.75 -9.61
CA ARG A 104 43.73 -11.59 -9.68
C ARG A 104 44.84 -10.75 -10.32
N ASP A 105 46.03 -10.78 -9.71
CA ASP A 105 47.24 -10.35 -10.38
C ASP A 105 47.43 -11.28 -11.58
N GLU A 106 47.19 -10.78 -12.80
CA GLU A 106 47.51 -11.52 -14.02
C GLU A 106 49.04 -11.63 -14.12
N GLU A 107 49.56 -12.85 -13.97
CA GLU A 107 50.94 -13.26 -14.28
C GLU A 107 51.25 -13.18 -15.78
#